data_AF-A0ABC8K359-F1
#
_entry.id   AF-A0ABC8K359-F1
#
_cell.length_a   1.000
_cell.length_b   1.000
_cell.length_c   1.000
_cell.angle_alpha   90.00
_cell.angle_beta   90.00
_cell.angle_gamma   90.00
#
_symmetry.space_group_name_H-M   'P 1'
#
loop_
_entity.id
_entity.type
_entity.pdbx_description
1 polymer ?
#
loop_
_entity_poly.entity_id
_entity_poly.type
_entity_poly.pdbx_seq_one_letter_code
_entity_poly.pdbx_strand_id
1 'polypeptide(L)'
;MVTTRQTKARITTASHRQPQSEPDSSVKKFFKVVLPSTMKRSMMMIPPRFVKLQGSTLSEVVTLETPVGFKRSITLKRIGEEIWLQDGWGEFAEAHSISEGHFLFFDYKGNSCFSVMIFNVSACEIDYPLDEVHISDSDDDVMDVTEEEFLGTQGTRRNDQSVNGGGSEHNPKKRPRDEEFDKILNDVDEINSIKLLEDEDEGKRVFRGQQFF
;
A
#
# COMPACT_ATOMS: atom_id res chain seq x y z
N MET A 1 6.18 -59.32 -63.44
CA MET A 1 6.16 -57.87 -63.17
C MET A 1 5.10 -57.62 -62.12
N VAL A 2 5.48 -57.21 -60.91
CA VAL A 2 4.56 -56.84 -59.83
C VAL A 2 4.90 -55.40 -59.44
N THR A 3 3.94 -54.49 -59.56
CA THR A 3 4.10 -53.07 -59.20
C THR A 3 3.28 -52.78 -57.95
N THR A 4 3.97 -52.41 -56.86
CA THR A 4 3.35 -51.97 -55.62
C THR A 4 3.23 -50.44 -55.63
N ARG A 5 2.01 -49.92 -55.50
CA ARG A 5 1.75 -48.48 -55.28
C ARG A 5 1.84 -48.18 -53.79
N GLN A 6 2.76 -47.31 -53.38
CA GLN A 6 2.77 -46.74 -52.03
C GLN A 6 1.98 -45.43 -52.02
N THR A 7 0.97 -45.34 -51.16
CA THR A 7 0.17 -44.14 -50.91
C THR A 7 0.77 -43.41 -49.70
N LYS A 8 1.25 -42.17 -49.92
CA LYS A 8 1.82 -41.33 -48.85
C LYS A 8 0.68 -40.61 -48.12
N ALA A 9 0.46 -40.93 -46.86
CA ALA A 9 -0.53 -40.25 -46.02
C ALA A 9 -0.10 -38.81 -45.71
N ARG A 10 -1.05 -37.88 -45.79
CA ARG A 10 -0.89 -36.45 -45.51
C ARG A 10 -1.11 -36.21 -44.00
N ILE A 11 -0.03 -35.90 -43.29
CA ILE A 11 -0.09 -35.49 -41.87
C ILE A 11 -0.75 -34.12 -41.83
N THR A 12 -1.89 -34.05 -41.13
CA THR A 12 -2.62 -32.79 -40.92
C THR A 12 -2.23 -32.32 -39.52
N THR A 13 -1.41 -31.28 -39.44
CA THR A 13 -0.97 -30.70 -38.18
C THR A 13 -2.13 -29.90 -37.58
N ALA A 14 -2.70 -30.40 -36.48
CA ALA A 14 -3.69 -29.68 -35.70
C ALA A 14 -3.01 -28.50 -35.00
N SER A 15 -3.38 -27.29 -35.41
CA SER A 15 -2.96 -26.03 -34.79
C SER A 15 -3.43 -26.01 -33.34
N HIS A 16 -2.47 -26.14 -32.41
CA HIS A 16 -2.66 -25.82 -31.01
C HIS A 16 -2.88 -24.31 -30.90
N ARG A 17 -4.16 -23.91 -30.81
CA ARG A 17 -4.53 -22.55 -30.47
C ARG A 17 -4.24 -22.35 -28.99
N GLN A 18 -3.07 -21.82 -28.70
CA GLN A 18 -2.69 -21.34 -27.38
C GLN A 18 -3.74 -20.32 -26.91
N PRO A 19 -4.26 -20.41 -25.67
CA PRO A 19 -5.12 -19.37 -25.12
C PRO A 19 -4.34 -18.06 -25.17
N GLN A 20 -4.88 -17.07 -25.90
CA GLN A 20 -4.29 -15.76 -25.93
C GLN A 20 -4.32 -15.21 -24.50
N SER A 21 -3.16 -14.81 -23.99
CA SER A 21 -3.04 -14.06 -22.75
C SER A 21 -4.03 -12.90 -22.80
N GLU A 22 -4.94 -12.84 -21.81
CA GLU A 22 -5.76 -11.66 -21.54
C GLU A 22 -4.88 -10.41 -21.63
N PRO A 23 -5.31 -9.36 -22.35
CA PRO A 23 -4.49 -8.18 -22.54
C PRO A 23 -4.11 -7.58 -21.18
N ASP A 24 -2.83 -7.24 -21.04
CA ASP A 24 -2.29 -6.57 -19.87
C ASP A 24 -3.16 -5.33 -19.55
N SER A 25 -3.80 -5.31 -18.38
CA SER A 25 -4.76 -4.26 -18.05
C SER A 25 -4.04 -2.90 -17.99
N SER A 26 -4.60 -1.90 -18.68
CA SER A 26 -4.03 -0.54 -18.71
C SER A 26 -4.17 0.20 -17.38
N VAL A 27 -5.04 -0.27 -16.48
CA VAL A 27 -5.25 0.36 -15.18
C VAL A 27 -4.15 -0.09 -14.23
N LYS A 28 -3.24 0.84 -13.93
CA LYS A 28 -2.10 0.63 -13.00
C LYS A 28 -2.16 1.50 -11.75
N LYS A 29 -3.09 2.45 -11.69
CA LYS A 29 -3.12 3.48 -10.65
C LYS A 29 -4.44 3.45 -9.90
N PHE A 30 -4.37 3.70 -8.60
CA PHE A 30 -5.54 3.93 -7.76
C PHE A 30 -5.16 4.85 -6.61
N PHE A 31 -6.17 5.41 -5.94
CA PHE A 31 -5.95 6.10 -4.68
C PHE A 31 -6.85 5.49 -3.60
N LYS A 32 -6.47 5.69 -2.34
CA LYS A 32 -7.22 5.20 -1.19
C LYS A 32 -7.19 6.24 -0.08
N VAL A 33 -8.36 6.48 0.53
CA VAL A 33 -8.48 7.24 1.77
C VAL A 33 -8.23 6.29 2.95
N VAL A 34 -7.43 6.72 3.90
CA VAL A 34 -7.18 6.00 5.16
C VAL A 34 -8.37 6.24 6.07
N LEU A 35 -9.12 5.17 6.35
CA LEU A 35 -10.31 5.22 7.21
C LEU A 35 -9.96 4.76 8.64
N PRO A 36 -10.79 5.09 9.64
CA PRO A 36 -10.57 4.66 11.02
C PRO A 36 -10.36 3.15 11.18
N SER A 37 -11.11 2.31 10.44
CA SER A 37 -10.95 0.85 10.44
C SER A 37 -9.59 0.39 9.90
N THR A 38 -9.01 1.12 8.95
CA THR A 38 -7.70 0.80 8.37
C THR A 38 -6.61 0.94 9.43
N MET A 39 -6.71 1.99 10.25
CA MET A 39 -5.80 2.22 11.37
C MET A 39 -6.02 1.18 12.48
N LYS A 40 -7.27 0.94 12.87
CA LYS A 40 -7.61 -0.04 13.93
C LYS A 40 -7.21 -1.47 13.59
N ARG A 41 -7.39 -1.89 12.33
CA ARG A 41 -7.05 -3.24 11.85
C ARG A 41 -5.55 -3.39 11.57
N SER A 42 -4.82 -2.27 11.42
CA SER A 42 -3.45 -2.23 10.91
C SER A 42 -3.30 -2.97 9.57
N MET A 43 -4.32 -2.85 8.70
CA MET A 43 -4.34 -3.46 7.37
C MET A 43 -5.10 -2.56 6.40
N MET A 44 -4.67 -2.49 5.13
CA MET A 44 -5.35 -1.72 4.09
C MET A 44 -5.81 -2.60 2.93
N MET A 45 -7.10 -2.54 2.61
CA MET A 45 -7.66 -3.25 1.46
C MET A 45 -7.27 -2.57 0.13
N ILE A 46 -6.81 -3.37 -0.84
CA ILE A 46 -6.61 -2.93 -2.21
C ILE A 46 -7.99 -2.83 -2.90
N PRO A 47 -8.30 -1.76 -3.66
CA PRO A 47 -9.61 -1.60 -4.28
C PRO A 47 -10.03 -2.84 -5.09
N PRO A 48 -11.25 -3.39 -4.91
CA PRO A 48 -11.68 -4.62 -5.57
C PRO A 48 -11.59 -4.58 -7.10
N ARG A 49 -11.87 -3.40 -7.70
CA ARG A 49 -11.70 -3.20 -9.14
C ARG A 49 -10.24 -3.36 -9.58
N PHE A 50 -9.30 -2.88 -8.78
CA PHE A 50 -7.88 -3.05 -9.07
C PHE A 50 -7.47 -4.51 -8.91
N VAL A 51 -7.95 -5.19 -7.85
CA VAL A 51 -7.73 -6.63 -7.65
C VAL A 51 -8.23 -7.46 -8.84
N LYS A 52 -9.42 -7.18 -9.37
CA LYS A 52 -9.96 -7.87 -10.55
C LYS A 52 -9.09 -7.71 -11.80
N LEU A 53 -8.38 -6.58 -11.92
CA LEU A 53 -7.58 -6.25 -13.10
C LEU A 53 -6.11 -6.67 -12.98
N GLN A 54 -5.53 -6.59 -11.79
CA GLN A 54 -4.08 -6.76 -11.56
C GLN A 54 -3.76 -7.79 -10.49
N GLY A 55 -4.74 -8.26 -9.72
CA GLY A 55 -4.52 -9.07 -8.51
C GLY A 55 -3.90 -10.45 -8.76
N SER A 56 -4.02 -10.99 -9.98
CA SER A 56 -3.34 -12.21 -10.43
C SER A 56 -1.84 -11.99 -10.71
N THR A 57 -1.43 -10.76 -10.97
CA THR A 57 -0.02 -10.38 -11.20
C THR A 57 0.73 -10.07 -9.90
N LEU A 58 0.00 -9.92 -8.79
CA LEU A 58 0.56 -9.62 -7.48
C LEU A 58 1.04 -10.90 -6.79
N SER A 59 2.33 -10.92 -6.47
CA SER A 59 2.95 -11.93 -5.61
C SER A 59 2.41 -11.84 -4.18
N GLU A 60 2.71 -12.84 -3.35
CA GLU A 60 2.37 -12.85 -1.91
C GLU A 60 2.98 -11.68 -1.15
N VAL A 61 4.16 -11.20 -1.58
CA VAL A 61 4.82 -10.03 -1.02
C VAL A 61 4.93 -8.97 -2.11
N VAL A 62 4.61 -7.72 -1.75
CA VAL A 62 4.76 -6.54 -2.61
C VAL A 62 5.72 -5.55 -1.98
N THR A 63 6.34 -4.71 -2.80
CA THR A 63 7.18 -3.61 -2.33
C THR A 63 6.41 -2.30 -2.48
N LEU A 64 6.38 -1.49 -1.42
CA LEU A 64 5.98 -0.08 -1.50
C LEU A 64 7.23 0.78 -1.52
N GLU A 65 7.30 1.70 -2.49
CA GLU A 65 8.40 2.63 -2.67
C GLU A 65 7.89 4.08 -2.67
N THR A 66 8.45 4.93 -1.82
CA THR A 66 8.11 6.36 -1.80
C THR A 66 8.96 7.15 -2.81
N PRO A 67 8.63 8.43 -3.10
CA PRO A 67 9.39 9.25 -4.03
C PRO A 67 10.84 9.50 -3.60
N VAL A 68 11.13 9.40 -2.31
CA VAL A 68 12.49 9.53 -1.74
C VAL A 68 13.27 8.21 -1.74
N GLY A 69 12.69 7.13 -2.26
CA GLY A 69 13.35 5.83 -2.41
C GLY A 69 13.26 4.91 -1.20
N PHE A 70 12.54 5.32 -0.13
CA PHE A 70 12.23 4.43 0.99
C PHE A 70 11.45 3.22 0.48
N LYS A 71 11.86 2.02 0.90
CA LYS A 71 11.24 0.75 0.46
C LYS A 71 10.80 -0.08 1.65
N ARG A 72 9.57 -0.58 1.59
CA ARG A 72 9.07 -1.59 2.54
C ARG A 72 8.44 -2.76 1.82
N SER A 73 8.82 -3.97 2.23
CA SER A 73 8.15 -5.20 1.82
C SER A 73 6.89 -5.40 2.66
N ILE A 74 5.77 -5.68 1.99
CA ILE A 74 4.46 -5.85 2.60
C ILE A 74 3.89 -7.20 2.20
N THR A 75 3.48 -8.01 3.17
CA THR A 75 2.81 -9.28 2.91
C THR A 75 1.34 -9.03 2.60
N LEU A 76 0.84 -9.68 1.55
CA LEU A 76 -0.57 -9.64 1.16
C LEU A 76 -1.37 -10.73 1.87
N LYS A 77 -2.50 -10.35 2.45
CA LYS A 77 -3.52 -11.29 2.94
C LYS A 77 -4.65 -11.41 1.93
N ARG A 78 -5.03 -12.63 1.59
CA ARG A 78 -6.19 -12.93 0.74
C ARG A 78 -7.34 -13.45 1.60
N ILE A 79 -8.50 -12.79 1.54
CA ILE A 79 -9.73 -13.19 2.24
C ILE A 79 -10.85 -13.19 1.20
N GLY A 80 -11.34 -14.36 0.79
CA GLY A 80 -12.27 -14.45 -0.34
C GLY A 80 -11.65 -13.85 -1.62
N GLU A 81 -12.34 -12.89 -2.24
CA GLU A 81 -11.85 -12.15 -3.41
C GLU A 81 -11.03 -10.91 -3.05
N GLU A 82 -10.87 -10.60 -1.76
CA GLU A 82 -10.18 -9.41 -1.30
C GLU A 82 -8.68 -9.64 -1.12
N ILE A 83 -7.92 -8.57 -1.36
CA ILE A 83 -6.48 -8.54 -1.09
C ILE A 83 -6.20 -7.35 -0.17
N TRP A 84 -5.49 -7.63 0.91
CA TRP A 84 -5.13 -6.66 1.94
C TRP A 84 -3.61 -6.54 2.06
N LEU A 85 -3.11 -5.32 2.18
CA LEU A 85 -1.77 -5.04 2.70
C LEU A 85 -1.80 -5.31 4.21
N GLN A 86 -1.05 -6.30 4.69
CA GLN A 86 -1.09 -6.73 6.09
C GLN A 86 0.26 -6.51 6.78
N ASP A 87 1.15 -7.50 6.74
CA ASP A 87 2.38 -7.45 7.53
C ASP A 87 3.34 -6.46 6.87
N GLY A 88 3.86 -5.53 7.66
CA GLY A 88 4.65 -4.39 7.19
C GLY A 88 3.83 -3.13 6.90
N TRP A 89 2.50 -3.21 6.76
CA TRP A 89 1.66 -2.02 6.50
C TRP A 89 1.67 -1.05 7.69
N GLY A 90 1.52 -1.56 8.92
CA GLY A 90 1.53 -0.72 10.13
C GLY A 90 2.86 0.03 10.29
N GLU A 91 3.98 -0.64 10.06
CA GLU A 91 5.33 -0.05 10.10
C GLU A 91 5.50 1.02 9.02
N PHE A 92 5.01 0.76 7.80
CA PHE A 92 5.00 1.75 6.72
C PHE A 92 4.15 2.98 7.08
N ALA A 93 2.99 2.77 7.70
CA ALA A 93 2.12 3.85 8.15
C ALA A 93 2.77 4.68 9.27
N GLU A 94 3.39 4.03 10.25
CA GLU A 94 4.10 4.68 11.34
C GLU A 94 5.30 5.49 10.85
N ALA A 95 6.13 4.91 9.98
CA ALA A 95 7.31 5.57 9.41
C ALA A 95 6.95 6.88 8.69
N HIS A 96 5.75 6.99 8.14
CA HIS A 96 5.30 8.18 7.39
C HIS A 96 4.22 8.98 8.12
N SER A 97 3.99 8.71 9.42
CA SER A 97 2.96 9.38 10.22
C SER A 97 1.57 9.38 9.57
N ILE A 98 1.22 8.30 8.86
CA ILE A 98 -0.06 8.15 8.17
C ILE A 98 -1.17 8.04 9.21
N SER A 99 -2.21 8.84 9.03
CA SER A 99 -3.37 8.86 9.93
C SER A 99 -4.69 8.95 9.16
N GLU A 100 -5.79 8.86 9.90
CA GLU A 100 -7.14 8.94 9.35
C GLU A 100 -7.33 10.18 8.46
N GLY A 101 -8.02 10.01 7.34
CA GLY A 101 -8.26 11.06 6.35
C GLY A 101 -7.08 11.34 5.41
N HIS A 102 -5.91 10.74 5.61
CA HIS A 102 -4.85 10.80 4.60
C HIS A 102 -5.28 10.10 3.31
N PHE A 103 -4.71 10.53 2.19
CA PHE A 103 -4.97 9.96 0.86
C PHE A 103 -3.66 9.42 0.31
N LEU A 104 -3.66 8.15 -0.08
CA LEU A 104 -2.49 7.53 -0.69
C LEU A 104 -2.77 7.27 -2.16
N PHE A 105 -1.82 7.63 -3.02
CA PHE A 105 -1.85 7.35 -4.44
C PHE A 105 -0.85 6.24 -4.75
N PHE A 106 -1.33 5.16 -5.34
CA PHE A 106 -0.56 3.99 -5.71
C PHE A 106 -0.42 3.91 -7.22
N ASP A 107 0.81 3.68 -7.70
CA ASP A 107 1.14 3.41 -9.10
C ASP A 107 1.90 2.09 -9.22
N TYR A 108 1.22 1.07 -9.74
CA TYR A 108 1.76 -0.26 -9.93
C TYR A 108 2.75 -0.30 -11.09
N LYS A 109 4.02 -0.60 -10.76
CA LYS A 109 5.12 -0.63 -11.72
C LYS A 109 5.29 -2.00 -12.39
N GLY A 110 4.48 -2.98 -12.01
CA GLY A 110 4.73 -4.39 -12.33
C GLY A 110 5.68 -5.02 -11.31
N ASN A 111 5.95 -6.32 -11.47
CA ASN A 111 6.84 -7.08 -10.59
C ASN A 111 6.52 -6.91 -9.09
N SER A 112 5.24 -6.84 -8.75
CA SER A 112 4.79 -6.67 -7.36
C SER A 112 5.34 -5.42 -6.66
N CYS A 113 5.67 -4.36 -7.41
CA CYS A 113 6.15 -3.09 -6.87
C CYS A 113 5.13 -1.95 -7.11
N PHE A 114 4.87 -1.17 -6.07
CA PHE A 114 4.06 0.04 -6.12
C PHE A 114 4.91 1.25 -5.74
N SER A 115 4.86 2.29 -6.56
CA SER A 115 5.23 3.63 -6.11
C SER A 115 4.04 4.24 -5.36
N VAL A 116 4.31 4.86 -4.21
CA VAL A 116 3.28 5.39 -3.30
C VAL A 116 3.57 6.86 -3.01
N MET A 117 2.59 7.73 -3.27
CA MET A 117 2.60 9.12 -2.80
C MET A 117 1.58 9.29 -1.68
N ILE A 118 1.94 10.01 -0.62
CA ILE A 118 1.11 10.18 0.58
C ILE A 118 0.74 11.65 0.74
N PHE A 119 -0.56 11.92 0.82
CA PHE A 119 -1.11 13.26 1.00
C PHE A 119 -1.82 13.34 2.35
N ASN A 120 -1.55 14.40 3.10
CA ASN A 120 -2.22 14.66 4.37
C ASN A 120 -3.65 15.22 4.14
N VAL A 121 -4.35 15.49 5.24
CA VAL A 121 -5.72 16.01 5.22
C VAL A 121 -5.87 17.38 4.55
N SER A 122 -4.79 18.15 4.37
CA SER A 122 -4.82 19.39 3.58
C SER A 122 -4.67 19.16 2.08
N ALA A 123 -4.66 17.90 1.62
CA ALA A 123 -4.39 17.47 0.25
C ALA A 123 -3.00 17.86 -0.26
N CYS A 124 -2.06 18.16 0.64
CA CYS A 124 -0.66 18.38 0.32
C CYS A 124 0.10 17.07 0.50
N GLU A 125 1.09 16.84 -0.36
CA GLU A 125 2.03 15.74 -0.15
C GLU A 125 2.77 15.96 1.17
N ILE A 126 3.07 14.87 1.89
CA ILE A 126 3.83 14.94 3.14
C ILE A 126 5.32 15.15 2.84
N ASP A 127 6.03 15.71 3.81
CA ASP A 127 7.49 15.61 3.84
C ASP A 127 7.86 14.20 4.31
N TYR A 128 8.51 13.42 3.45
CA TYR A 128 8.95 12.07 3.80
C TYR A 128 10.14 12.15 4.77
N PRO A 129 10.07 11.51 5.95
CA PRO A 129 11.23 11.43 6.82
C PRO A 129 12.33 10.64 6.10
N LEU A 130 13.55 11.16 6.15
CA LEU A 130 14.72 10.45 5.65
C LEU A 130 14.99 9.28 6.60
N ASP A 131 15.36 8.13 6.03
CA ASP A 131 15.94 7.06 6.83
C ASP A 131 17.15 7.63 7.56
N GLU A 132 17.12 7.63 8.89
CA GLU A 132 18.33 7.81 9.68
C GLU A 132 19.27 6.69 9.25
N VAL A 133 20.32 7.04 8.49
CA VAL A 133 21.39 6.11 8.17
C VAL A 133 21.96 5.67 9.51
N HIS A 134 21.60 4.48 9.96
CA HIS A 134 22.37 3.77 10.97
C HIS A 134 23.72 3.49 10.32
N ILE A 135 24.64 4.46 10.47
CA ILE A 135 26.06 4.21 10.32
C ILE A 135 26.34 3.17 11.38
N SER A 136 26.42 1.91 10.98
CA SER A 136 27.17 0.95 11.76
C SER A 136 28.58 1.50 11.76
N ASP A 137 29.01 2.05 12.89
CA ASP A 137 30.40 2.39 13.16
C ASP A 137 31.20 1.08 13.07
N SER A 138 31.56 0.71 11.84
CA SER A 138 32.68 -0.15 11.58
C SER A 138 33.85 0.79 11.49
N ASP A 139 34.58 0.90 12.59
CA ASP A 139 35.93 1.45 12.61
C ASP A 139 36.72 0.83 11.45
N ASP A 140 37.03 1.62 10.42
CA ASP A 140 38.34 1.63 9.77
C ASP A 140 38.41 2.71 8.66
N ASP A 141 39.56 3.38 8.66
CA ASP A 141 40.15 4.26 7.64
C ASP A 141 39.70 5.74 7.53
N VAL A 142 40.34 6.53 8.39
CA VAL A 142 40.72 7.93 8.20
C VAL A 142 41.13 8.26 6.75
N MET A 143 40.45 9.21 6.14
CA MET A 143 41.03 10.06 5.09
C MET A 143 40.92 11.52 5.52
N ASP A 144 42.07 12.02 5.97
CA ASP A 144 42.49 13.41 5.99
C ASP A 144 42.31 14.05 4.60
N VAL A 145 41.85 15.31 4.56
CA VAL A 145 42.40 16.43 3.76
C VAL A 145 41.46 17.65 3.89
N THR A 146 41.89 18.56 4.78
CA THR A 146 41.92 20.04 4.70
C THR A 146 40.64 20.87 4.45
N GLU A 147 40.27 21.59 5.51
CA GLU A 147 40.15 23.06 5.63
C GLU A 147 39.46 23.87 4.52
N GLU A 148 38.30 24.44 4.84
CA GLU A 148 37.98 25.84 4.52
C GLU A 148 37.22 26.43 5.73
N GLU A 149 37.79 27.50 6.28
CA GLU A 149 37.34 28.20 7.47
C GLU A 149 35.98 28.90 7.25
N PHE A 150 35.01 28.65 8.12
CA PHE A 150 33.96 29.63 8.38
C PHE A 150 33.74 29.80 9.88
N LEU A 151 34.58 30.64 10.49
CA LEU A 151 34.37 31.19 11.82
C LEU A 151 33.23 32.21 11.77
N GLY A 152 32.17 31.96 12.53
CA GLY A 152 31.00 32.83 12.62
C GLY A 152 30.21 32.70 13.92
N THR A 153 30.83 33.13 15.03
CA THR A 153 30.21 33.65 16.27
C THR A 153 29.33 32.75 17.15
N GLN A 154 29.87 32.38 18.32
CA GLN A 154 29.12 32.12 19.55
C GLN A 154 28.43 33.40 20.04
N GLY A 155 27.11 33.37 20.15
CA GLY A 155 26.34 34.28 21.00
C GLY A 155 25.93 33.55 22.28
N THR A 156 26.70 33.72 23.35
CA THR A 156 26.31 33.32 24.70
C THR A 156 25.28 34.32 25.25
N ARG A 157 24.04 33.88 25.44
CA ARG A 157 23.13 34.48 26.43
C ARG A 157 22.43 33.38 27.22
N ARG A 158 22.86 33.25 28.47
CA ARG A 158 22.14 32.55 29.52
C ARG A 158 20.96 33.41 30.00
N ASN A 159 20.01 32.68 30.60
CA ASN A 159 18.87 33.09 31.42
C ASN A 159 17.56 33.24 30.64
N ASP A 160 16.68 32.24 30.79
CA ASP A 160 15.43 32.55 31.48
C ASP A 160 14.97 31.40 32.37
N GLN A 161 14.54 31.75 33.58
CA GLN A 161 13.97 30.85 34.56
C GLN A 161 12.56 30.49 34.11
N SER A 162 12.31 29.25 33.70
CA SER A 162 10.94 28.77 33.56
C SER A 162 10.48 28.13 34.85
N VAL A 163 9.66 28.87 35.58
CA VAL A 163 8.92 28.42 36.76
C VAL A 163 7.93 27.33 36.38
N ASN A 164 7.96 26.23 37.15
CA ASN A 164 6.92 25.22 37.19
C ASN A 164 5.54 25.86 37.38
N GLY A 165 4.60 25.53 36.49
CA GLY A 165 3.22 25.98 36.60
C GLY A 165 2.26 25.03 35.89
N GLY A 166 1.83 24.00 36.64
CA GLY A 166 0.46 23.45 36.60
C GLY A 166 -0.03 22.85 35.29
N GLY A 167 -0.17 21.52 35.29
CA GLY A 167 -1.01 20.82 34.34
C GLY A 167 -2.42 21.39 34.33
N SER A 168 -2.82 21.91 33.17
CA SER A 168 -4.19 21.80 32.70
C SER A 168 -4.09 21.10 31.37
N GLU A 169 -4.60 19.87 31.31
CA GLU A 169 -5.01 19.23 30.07
C GLU A 169 -6.10 20.10 29.45
N HIS A 170 -5.69 21.16 28.76
CA HIS A 170 -6.56 21.86 27.84
C HIS A 170 -6.72 20.92 26.65
N ASN A 171 -7.73 20.06 26.69
CA ASN A 171 -8.21 19.38 25.50
C ASN A 171 -8.68 20.50 24.55
N PRO A 172 -7.94 20.81 23.46
CA PRO A 172 -8.34 21.89 22.57
C PRO A 172 -9.71 21.53 22.00
N LYS A 173 -10.70 22.40 22.20
CA LYS A 173 -12.02 22.21 21.58
C LYS A 173 -11.82 22.12 20.07
N LYS A 174 -12.15 20.96 19.48
CA LYS A 174 -12.09 20.75 18.03
C LYS A 174 -12.94 21.81 17.33
N ARG A 175 -12.52 22.22 16.13
CA ARG A 175 -13.34 23.16 15.36
C ARG A 175 -14.54 22.39 14.81
N PRO A 176 -15.71 23.01 14.67
CA PRO A 176 -16.90 22.33 14.16
C PRO A 176 -16.69 21.61 12.82
N ARG A 177 -15.84 22.16 11.94
CA ARG A 177 -15.47 21.53 10.67
C ARG A 177 -14.67 20.24 10.82
N ASP A 178 -13.80 20.17 11.83
CA ASP A 178 -12.98 18.99 12.07
C ASP A 178 -13.89 17.84 12.60
N GLU A 179 -14.88 18.16 13.44
CA GLU A 179 -15.89 17.19 13.92
C GLU A 179 -16.78 16.66 12.78
N GLU A 180 -17.20 17.53 11.86
CA GLU A 180 -17.97 17.13 10.67
C GLU A 180 -17.15 16.19 9.78
N PHE A 181 -15.87 16.49 9.57
CA PHE A 181 -14.97 15.63 8.79
C PHE A 181 -14.78 14.26 9.43
N ASP A 182 -14.54 14.20 10.75
CA ASP A 182 -14.44 12.95 11.50
C ASP A 182 -15.73 12.12 11.35
N LYS A 183 -16.89 12.77 11.42
CA LYS A 183 -18.19 12.10 11.21
C LYS A 183 -18.27 11.51 9.80
N ILE A 184 -17.88 12.26 8.77
CA ILE A 184 -17.88 11.78 7.38
C ILE A 184 -16.98 10.56 7.22
N LEU A 185 -15.78 10.56 7.81
CA LEU A 185 -14.89 9.41 7.74
C LEU A 185 -15.51 8.17 8.37
N ASN A 186 -16.15 8.31 9.54
CA ASN A 186 -16.85 7.21 10.19
C ASN A 186 -18.04 6.71 9.36
N ASP A 187 -18.86 7.61 8.81
CA ASP A 187 -20.00 7.25 7.96
C ASP A 187 -19.54 6.45 6.72
N VAL A 188 -18.45 6.88 6.07
CA VAL A 188 -17.85 6.17 4.91
C VAL A 188 -17.29 4.80 5.32
N ASP A 189 -16.72 4.70 6.51
CA ASP A 189 -16.14 3.48 7.03
C ASP A 189 -17.20 2.43 7.40
N GLU A 190 -18.31 2.88 8.00
CA GLU A 190 -19.49 2.06 8.27
C GLU A 190 -20.10 1.51 6.97
N ILE A 191 -20.25 2.35 5.94
CA ILE A 191 -20.76 1.91 4.62
C ILE A 191 -19.85 0.84 4.01
N ASN A 192 -18.53 1.01 4.11
CA ASN A 192 -17.60 0.00 3.62
C ASN A 192 -17.72 -1.30 4.42
N SER A 193 -17.86 -1.22 5.74
CA SER A 193 -17.97 -2.39 6.61
C SER A 193 -19.23 -3.22 6.35
N ILE A 194 -20.36 -2.58 6.02
CA ILE A 194 -21.61 -3.28 5.67
C ILE A 194 -21.45 -4.09 4.38
N LYS A 195 -20.83 -3.51 3.35
CA LYS A 195 -20.60 -4.21 2.08
C LYS A 195 -19.76 -5.47 2.25
N LEU A 196 -18.76 -5.44 3.13
CA LEU A 196 -17.92 -6.60 3.43
C LEU A 196 -18.74 -7.76 4.05
N LEU A 197 -19.78 -7.46 4.84
CA LEU A 197 -20.63 -8.47 5.47
C LEU A 197 -21.69 -9.05 4.54
N GLU A 198 -22.21 -8.26 3.59
CA GLU A 198 -23.23 -8.71 2.64
C GLU A 198 -22.66 -9.71 1.62
N ASP A 199 -21.41 -9.52 1.17
CA ASP A 199 -20.74 -10.41 0.20
C ASP A 199 -20.39 -11.80 0.80
N GLU A 200 -20.25 -11.94 2.12
CA GLU A 200 -20.00 -13.24 2.78
C GLU A 200 -21.22 -14.18 2.81
N ASP A 201 -22.43 -13.64 2.69
CA ASP A 201 -23.68 -14.41 2.83
C ASP A 201 -24.24 -14.91 1.48
N GLU A 202 -23.89 -14.27 0.36
CA GLU A 202 -24.23 -14.77 -0.98
C GLU A 202 -23.44 -16.02 -1.38
N GLY A 203 -22.21 -16.19 -0.88
CA GLY A 203 -21.37 -17.37 -1.13
C GLY A 203 -21.88 -18.67 -0.49
N LYS A 204 -22.88 -18.61 0.39
CA LYS A 204 -23.44 -19.79 1.11
C LYS A 204 -24.77 -20.30 0.53
N ARG A 205 -25.34 -19.64 -0.48
CA ARG A 205 -26.66 -20.03 -1.04
C ARG A 205 -26.61 -21.01 -2.23
N VAL A 206 -25.44 -21.45 -2.66
CA VAL A 206 -25.31 -22.47 -3.72
C VAL A 206 -24.75 -23.75 -3.12
N PHE A 207 -25.60 -24.60 -2.54
CA PHE A 207 -25.46 -26.07 -2.48
C PHE A 207 -26.59 -26.66 -1.61
N ARG A 208 -27.80 -26.71 -2.16
CA ARG A 208 -28.83 -27.66 -1.70
C ARG A 208 -29.79 -27.99 -2.85
N GLY A 209 -29.66 -29.21 -3.37
CA GLY A 209 -30.47 -29.79 -4.45
C GLY A 209 -29.63 -29.90 -5.73
N GLN A 210 -29.34 -31.07 -6.30
CA GLN A 210 -30.06 -32.33 -6.32
C GLN A 210 -29.07 -33.50 -6.28
N GLN A 211 -29.39 -34.48 -5.44
CA GLN A 211 -28.92 -35.86 -5.59
C GLN A 211 -30.19 -36.68 -5.80
N PHE A 212 -30.38 -37.22 -7.01
CA PHE A 212 -31.29 -38.34 -7.23
C PHE A 212 -30.59 -39.31 -8.19
N PHE A 213 -30.69 -40.59 -7.81
CA PHE A 213 -30.07 -41.78 -8.37
C PHE A 213 -30.42 -42.02 -9.84
#